data_AF-A0A256YKB3-F1
#
_entry.id   AF-A0A256YKB3-F1
#
_cell.length_a   1.000
_cell.length_b   1.000
_cell.length_c   1.000
_cell.angle_alpha   90.00
_cell.angle_beta   90.00
_cell.angle_gamma   90.00
#
_symmetry.space_group_name_H-M   'P 1'
#
loop_
_entity.id
_entity.type
_entity.pdbx_description
1 polymer ?
#
loop_
_entity_poly.entity_id
_entity_poly.type
_entity_poly.pdbx_seq_one_letter_code
_entity_poly.pdbx_strand_id
1 'polypeptide(L)'
;MIPNNNPVSRRLELSLFLFVLLLVFSLSLYAVVADELLMWRSIAISLGISFSTFLFYPTIRGIRMGDIIMVPIWKEIETPFMEESYMDSVPAMAMEPGRRNQVIEVQLGDGTRGLVKILHYGFISFPEGRLIEIEKPLREIQAI
;
A
#
# COMPACT_ATOMS: atom_id res chain seq x y z
N MET A 1 0.68 4.27 -21.65
CA MET A 1 -0.20 3.86 -20.54
C MET A 1 0.34 4.49 -19.27
N ILE A 2 -0.44 5.33 -18.60
CA ILE A 2 -0.04 5.89 -17.30
C ILE A 2 0.01 4.71 -16.32
N PRO A 3 1.15 4.41 -15.68
CA PRO A 3 1.21 3.33 -14.70
C PRO A 3 0.24 3.67 -13.58
N ASN A 4 -0.81 2.85 -13.44
CA ASN A 4 -1.72 2.95 -12.32
C ASN A 4 -0.91 2.59 -11.06
N ASN A 5 -0.49 3.61 -10.32
CA ASN A 5 0.26 3.47 -9.07
C ASN A 5 -0.65 3.13 -7.88
N ASN A 6 -1.94 2.84 -8.11
CA ASN A 6 -2.82 2.39 -7.05
C ASN A 6 -2.36 1.00 -6.53
N PRO A 7 -1.98 0.89 -5.25
CA PRO A 7 -1.50 -0.36 -4.69
C PRO A 7 -2.58 -1.44 -4.69
N VAL A 8 -3.86 -1.07 -4.65
CA VAL A 8 -4.99 -2.01 -4.66
C VAL A 8 -5.15 -2.66 -6.03
N SER A 9 -5.03 -1.89 -7.12
CA SER A 9 -5.17 -2.45 -8.47
C SER A 9 -4.07 -3.46 -8.77
N ARG A 10 -2.83 -3.19 -8.36
CA ARG A 10 -1.71 -4.15 -8.52
C ARG A 10 -1.92 -5.43 -7.71
N ARG A 11 -2.46 -5.34 -6.49
CA ARG A 11 -2.79 -6.52 -5.67
C ARG A 11 -3.87 -7.37 -6.34
N LEU A 12 -4.89 -6.70 -6.88
CA LEU A 12 -6.00 -7.34 -7.57
C LEU A 12 -5.52 -8.05 -8.84
N GLU A 13 -4.68 -7.40 -9.64
CA GLU A 13 -4.06 -7.98 -10.84
C GLU A 13 -3.25 -9.24 -10.49
N LEU A 14 -2.40 -9.18 -9.46
CA LEU A 14 -1.60 -10.33 -9.03
C LEU A 14 -2.47 -11.48 -8.51
N SER A 15 -3.52 -11.17 -7.74
CA SER A 15 -4.49 -12.15 -7.25
C SER A 15 -5.24 -12.84 -8.39
N LEU A 16 -5.73 -12.05 -9.36
CA LEU A 16 -6.44 -12.58 -10.53
C LEU A 16 -5.52 -13.41 -11.41
N PHE A 17 -4.30 -12.94 -11.67
CA PHE A 17 -3.31 -13.69 -12.44
C PHE A 17 -3.03 -15.05 -11.79
N LEU A 18 -2.79 -15.07 -10.48
CA LEU A 18 -2.60 -16.31 -9.73
C LEU A 18 -3.83 -17.22 -9.79
N PHE A 19 -5.04 -16.66 -9.68
CA PHE A 19 -6.27 -17.43 -9.78
C PHE A 19 -6.42 -18.10 -11.13
N VAL A 20 -6.22 -17.35 -12.23
CA VAL A 20 -6.30 -17.89 -13.60
C VAL A 20 -5.27 -19.00 -13.80
N LEU A 21 -4.04 -18.81 -13.33
CA LEU A 21 -2.98 -19.82 -13.43
C LEU A 21 -3.36 -21.11 -12.68
N LEU A 22 -3.85 -20.98 -11.45
CA LEU A 22 -4.27 -22.14 -10.65
C LEU A 22 -5.53 -22.82 -11.23
N LEU A 23 -6.44 -22.06 -11.82
CA LEU A 23 -7.62 -22.58 -12.50
C LEU A 23 -7.22 -23.39 -13.74
N VAL A 24 -6.30 -22.87 -14.57
CA VAL A 24 -5.75 -23.61 -15.73
C VAL A 24 -5.09 -24.92 -15.26
N PHE A 25 -4.31 -24.87 -14.18
CA PHE A 25 -3.70 -26.06 -13.59
C PHE A 25 -4.76 -27.07 -13.11
N SER A 26 -5.79 -26.59 -12.41
CA SER A 26 -6.92 -27.40 -11.93
C SER A 26 -7.66 -28.09 -13.08
N LEU A 27 -7.95 -27.37 -14.17
CA LEU A 27 -8.61 -27.94 -15.35
C LEU A 27 -7.72 -28.94 -16.09
N SER A 28 -6.41 -28.68 -16.14
CA SER A 28 -5.44 -29.60 -16.74
C SER A 28 -5.36 -30.90 -15.95
N LEU A 29 -5.39 -30.82 -14.62
CA LEU A 29 -5.42 -31.98 -13.73
C LEU A 29 -6.73 -32.76 -13.89
N TYR A 30 -7.86 -32.07 -13.99
CA TYR A 30 -9.15 -32.69 -14.28
C TYR A 30 -9.14 -33.42 -15.62
N ALA A 31 -8.54 -32.86 -16.67
CA ALA A 31 -8.45 -33.52 -17.98
C ALA A 31 -7.69 -34.86 -17.94
N VAL A 32 -6.80 -35.06 -16.95
CA VAL A 32 -6.03 -36.30 -16.77
C VAL A 32 -6.76 -37.29 -15.86
N VAL A 33 -7.33 -36.80 -14.75
CA VAL A 33 -7.88 -37.65 -13.68
C VAL A 33 -9.38 -37.94 -13.89
N ALA A 34 -10.10 -37.05 -14.57
CA ALA A 34 -11.56 -37.10 -14.81
C ALA A 34 -12.42 -37.26 -13.54
N ASP A 35 -11.95 -36.73 -12.40
CA ASP A 35 -12.66 -36.75 -11.12
C ASP A 35 -13.26 -35.37 -10.81
N GLU A 36 -14.59 -35.30 -10.80
CA GLU A 36 -15.35 -34.08 -10.54
C GLU A 36 -15.16 -33.54 -9.11
N LEU A 37 -15.08 -34.42 -8.11
CA LEU A 37 -14.92 -34.02 -6.71
C LEU A 37 -13.54 -33.39 -6.50
N LEU A 38 -12.51 -33.97 -7.10
CA LEU A 38 -11.16 -33.41 -7.09
C LEU A 38 -11.11 -32.05 -7.80
N MET A 39 -11.79 -31.90 -8.94
CA MET A 39 -11.88 -30.62 -9.66
C MET A 39 -12.49 -29.51 -8.79
N TRP A 40 -13.63 -29.77 -8.15
CA TRP A 40 -14.28 -28.76 -7.30
C TRP A 40 -13.41 -28.40 -6.09
N ARG A 41 -12.73 -29.39 -5.49
CA ARG A 41 -11.78 -29.13 -4.39
C ARG A 41 -10.60 -28.29 -4.84
N SER A 42 -9.99 -28.57 -5.99
CA SER A 42 -8.87 -27.79 -6.50
C SER A 42 -9.28 -26.37 -6.91
N ILE A 43 -10.48 -26.17 -7.47
CA ILE A 43 -11.02 -24.83 -7.73
C ILE A 43 -11.22 -24.06 -6.41
N ALA A 44 -11.81 -24.69 -5.39
CA ALA A 44 -12.02 -24.06 -4.08
C ALA A 44 -10.68 -23.68 -3.41
N ILE A 45 -9.67 -24.54 -3.49
CA ILE A 45 -8.31 -24.25 -3.01
C ILE A 45 -7.69 -23.10 -3.79
N SER A 46 -7.86 -23.06 -5.12
CA SER A 46 -7.33 -22.00 -5.98
C SER A 46 -7.91 -20.63 -5.62
N LEU A 47 -9.22 -20.57 -5.36
CA LEU A 47 -9.90 -19.40 -4.81
C LEU A 47 -9.31 -19.00 -3.46
N GLY A 48 -9.18 -19.96 -2.53
CA GLY A 48 -8.63 -19.72 -1.19
C GLY A 48 -7.21 -19.15 -1.22
N ILE A 49 -6.34 -19.70 -2.08
CA ILE A 49 -4.96 -19.21 -2.26
C ILE A 49 -4.95 -17.81 -2.87
N SER A 50 -5.78 -17.55 -3.88
CA SER A 50 -5.85 -16.23 -4.50
C SER A 50 -6.32 -15.16 -3.51
N PHE A 51 -7.42 -15.41 -2.79
CA PHE A 51 -7.91 -14.50 -1.75
C PHE A 51 -6.89 -14.29 -0.62
N SER A 52 -6.24 -15.35 -0.17
CA SER A 52 -5.19 -15.25 0.84
C SER A 52 -4.03 -14.37 0.33
N THR A 53 -3.65 -14.53 -0.93
CA THR A 53 -2.61 -13.69 -1.55
C THR A 53 -3.06 -12.23 -1.55
N PHE A 54 -4.27 -11.91 -1.98
CA PHE A 54 -4.77 -10.54 -1.95
C PHE A 54 -4.71 -9.90 -0.55
N LEU A 55 -5.13 -10.65 0.48
CA LEU A 55 -5.20 -10.15 1.86
C LEU A 55 -3.83 -10.03 2.54
N PHE A 56 -2.95 -11.01 2.35
CA PHE A 56 -1.68 -11.08 3.07
C PHE A 56 -0.50 -10.49 2.31
N TYR A 57 -0.61 -10.30 0.99
CA TYR A 57 0.45 -9.72 0.16
C TYR A 57 1.00 -8.38 0.69
N PRO A 58 0.19 -7.42 1.20
CA PRO A 58 0.72 -6.17 1.74
C PRO A 58 1.66 -6.40 2.93
N THR A 59 1.32 -7.38 3.77
CA THR A 59 2.12 -7.74 4.94
C THR A 59 3.42 -8.44 4.56
N ILE A 60 3.39 -9.29 3.53
CA ILE A 60 4.56 -10.02 3.02
C ILE A 60 5.51 -9.07 2.28
N ARG A 61 4.96 -8.23 1.39
CA ARG A 61 5.72 -7.28 0.58
C ARG A 61 6.34 -6.17 1.45
N GLY A 62 5.59 -5.68 2.44
CA GLY A 62 5.93 -4.46 3.15
C GLY A 62 5.82 -3.21 2.26
N ILE A 63 6.38 -2.11 2.75
CA ILE A 63 6.51 -0.85 2.02
C ILE A 63 7.85 -0.84 1.30
N ARG A 64 7.85 -0.43 0.03
CA ARG A 64 9.06 -0.24 -0.78
C ARG A 64 9.27 1.25 -1.06
N MET A 65 10.51 1.60 -1.40
CA MET A 65 10.84 2.92 -1.92
C MET A 65 9.93 3.28 -3.12
N GLY A 66 9.41 4.51 -3.12
CA GLY A 66 8.47 5.02 -4.10
C GLY A 66 7.00 4.70 -3.84
N ASP A 67 6.67 3.88 -2.83
CA ASP A 67 5.26 3.64 -2.45
C ASP A 67 4.67 4.88 -1.78
N ILE A 68 3.38 5.16 -2.05
CA ILE A 68 2.63 6.26 -1.44
C ILE A 68 2.07 5.78 -0.10
N ILE A 69 2.28 6.57 0.95
CA ILE A 69 1.81 6.38 2.31
C ILE A 69 0.96 7.59 2.69
N MET A 70 -0.19 7.36 3.29
CA MET A 70 -1.02 8.41 3.85
C MET A 70 -0.52 8.76 5.25
N VAL A 71 -0.23 10.03 5.46
CA VAL A 71 0.25 10.55 6.74
C VAL A 71 -0.76 11.56 7.24
N PRO A 72 -1.41 11.33 8.40
CA PRO A 72 -2.26 12.33 9.01
C PRO A 72 -1.40 13.44 9.60
N ILE A 73 -1.65 14.67 9.15
CA ILE A 73 -0.99 15.89 9.62
C ILE A 73 -2.07 16.77 10.25
N TRP A 74 -1.79 17.28 11.44
CA TRP A 74 -2.62 18.32 12.05
C TRP A 74 -2.37 19.61 11.31
N LYS A 75 -3.38 20.09 10.59
CA LYS A 75 -3.35 21.42 9.95
C LYS A 75 -4.21 22.35 10.78
N GLU A 76 -3.59 23.41 11.27
CA GLU A 76 -4.30 24.54 11.83
C GLU A 76 -4.64 25.47 10.67
N ILE A 77 -5.93 25.72 10.46
CA ILE A 77 -6.38 26.74 9.53
C ILE A 77 -6.67 27.98 10.37
N GLU A 78 -5.75 28.93 10.38
CA GLU A 78 -6.03 30.27 10.88
C GLU A 78 -6.92 30.99 9.88
N THR A 79 -8.24 30.91 10.05
CA THR A 79 -9.14 31.89 9.44
C THR A 79 -9.45 32.99 10.44
N PRO A 80 -9.66 34.25 10.00
CA PRO A 80 -9.93 35.37 10.91
C PRO A 80 -11.20 35.24 11.76
N PHE A 81 -11.97 34.16 11.63
CA PHE A 81 -13.24 33.95 12.32
C PHE A 81 -13.35 32.64 13.11
N MET A 82 -12.46 31.65 12.90
CA MET A 82 -12.38 30.43 13.71
C MET A 82 -11.00 29.77 13.63
N GLU A 83 -10.50 29.32 14.79
CA GLU A 83 -9.40 28.36 14.92
C GLU A 83 -9.99 26.95 14.93
N GLU A 84 -10.09 26.32 13.76
CA GLU A 84 -10.43 24.91 13.66
C GLU A 84 -9.18 24.11 13.26
N SER A 85 -8.77 23.19 14.13
CA SER A 85 -7.74 22.18 13.81
C SER A 85 -8.41 20.98 13.14
N TYR A 86 -7.97 20.60 11.94
CA TYR A 86 -8.43 19.40 11.24
C TYR A 86 -7.28 18.42 10.96
N MET A 87 -7.55 17.11 11.06
CA MET A 87 -6.61 16.07 10.64
C MET A 87 -6.76 15.83 9.14
N ASP A 88 -5.83 16.40 8.36
CA ASP A 88 -5.76 16.12 6.93
C ASP A 88 -4.79 14.98 6.65
N SER A 89 -5.15 14.06 5.76
CA SER A 89 -4.30 12.92 5.39
C SER A 89 -3.57 13.24 4.11
N VAL A 90 -2.29 13.57 4.23
CA VAL A 90 -1.45 13.99 3.10
C VAL A 90 -0.72 12.78 2.53
N PRO A 91 -0.69 12.60 1.20
CA PRO A 91 0.13 11.57 0.58
C PRO A 91 1.61 11.93 0.70
N ALA A 92 2.42 10.99 1.18
CA ALA A 92 3.87 11.06 1.24
C ALA A 92 4.48 9.87 0.49
N MET A 93 5.64 10.05 -0.13
CA MET A 93 6.36 9.01 -0.86
C MET A 93 7.43 8.39 0.05
N ALA A 94 7.46 7.06 0.14
CA ALA A 94 8.49 6.34 0.87
C ALA A 94 9.86 6.52 0.20
N MET A 95 10.85 7.01 0.94
CA MET A 95 12.24 7.10 0.48
C MET A 95 13.03 5.83 0.80
N GLU A 96 12.55 5.06 1.78
CA GLU A 96 13.18 3.83 2.24
C GLU A 96 12.16 2.67 2.33
N PRO A 97 12.61 1.42 2.14
CA PRO A 97 11.76 0.25 2.40
C PRO A 97 11.53 0.09 3.91
N GLY A 98 10.33 -0.35 4.27
CA GLY A 98 9.97 -0.51 5.68
C GLY A 98 8.87 -1.52 5.93
N ARG A 99 8.78 -1.95 7.19
CA ARG A 99 7.72 -2.82 7.70
C ARG A 99 6.94 -2.13 8.82
N ARG A 100 5.82 -2.74 9.20
CA ARG A 100 4.97 -2.30 10.30
C ARG A 100 5.81 -2.02 11.55
N ASN A 101 5.51 -0.91 12.20
CA ASN A 101 6.19 -0.35 13.37
C ASN A 101 7.64 0.11 13.16
N GLN A 102 8.19 0.05 11.94
CA GLN A 102 9.47 0.67 11.62
C GLN A 102 9.28 2.14 11.27
N VAL A 103 10.33 2.93 11.53
CA VAL A 103 10.43 4.32 11.13
C VAL A 103 11.17 4.36 9.79
N ILE A 104 10.61 5.07 8.82
CA ILE A 104 11.21 5.26 7.50
C ILE A 104 11.20 6.74 7.14
N GLU A 105 12.17 7.15 6.32
CA GLU A 105 12.16 8.45 5.69
C GLU A 105 11.09 8.51 4.57
N VAL A 106 10.33 9.60 4.54
CA VAL A 106 9.35 9.89 3.50
C VAL A 106 9.53 11.30 2.97
N GLN A 107 9.15 11.52 1.71
CA GLN A 107 9.03 12.84 1.11
C GLN A 107 7.56 13.24 1.05
N LEU A 108 7.22 14.38 1.66
CA LEU A 108 5.89 14.98 1.65
C LEU A 108 5.60 15.63 0.29
N GLY A 109 4.32 15.90 -0.01
CA GLY A 109 3.91 16.50 -1.28
C GLY A 109 4.45 17.91 -1.54
N ASP A 110 4.93 18.60 -0.50
CA ASP A 110 5.62 19.90 -0.58
C ASP A 110 7.14 19.77 -0.83
N GLY A 111 7.65 18.54 -0.94
CA GLY A 111 9.06 18.22 -1.15
C GLY A 111 9.88 18.08 0.13
N THR A 112 9.30 18.36 1.30
CA THR A 112 9.98 18.23 2.60
C THR A 112 10.18 16.77 2.97
N ARG A 113 11.19 16.50 3.81
CA ARG A 113 11.50 15.16 4.29
C ARG A 113 10.98 15.01 5.72
N GLY A 114 10.47 13.83 6.04
CA GLY A 114 9.98 13.52 7.36
C GLY A 114 10.21 12.06 7.73
N LEU A 115 10.25 11.80 9.03
CA LEU A 115 10.31 10.44 9.56
C LEU A 115 8.91 9.97 9.92
N VAL A 116 8.50 8.84 9.34
CA VAL A 116 7.17 8.27 9.55
C VAL A 116 7.27 6.85 10.10
N LYS A 117 6.53 6.57 11.17
CA LYS A 117 6.33 5.22 11.69
C LYS A 117 5.15 4.57 10.99
N ILE A 118 5.39 3.44 10.33
CA ILE A 118 4.37 2.66 9.62
C ILE A 118 3.43 2.02 10.65
N LEU A 119 2.13 2.33 10.59
CA LEU A 119 1.13 1.77 11.51
C LEU A 119 0.38 0.59 10.88
N HIS A 120 -0.16 0.80 9.68
CA HIS A 120 -1.01 -0.13 8.97
C HIS A 120 -0.71 -0.12 7.47
N TYR A 121 -0.88 -1.24 6.78
CA TYR A 121 -0.63 -1.33 5.34
C TYR A 121 -1.85 -1.02 4.47
N GLY A 122 -3.04 -0.91 5.09
CA GLY A 122 -4.33 -0.80 4.41
C GLY A 122 -4.68 -2.08 3.62
N PHE A 123 -5.88 -2.63 3.81
CA PHE A 123 -6.32 -3.77 2.99
C PHE A 123 -6.80 -3.31 1.61
N ILE A 124 -7.63 -2.27 1.60
CA ILE A 124 -8.26 -1.66 0.42
C ILE A 124 -7.86 -0.17 0.31
N SER A 125 -7.02 0.32 1.21
CA SER A 125 -6.50 1.69 1.25
C SER A 125 -4.99 1.70 1.07
N PHE A 126 -4.44 2.91 0.89
CA PHE A 126 -3.01 3.13 0.99
C PHE A 126 -2.51 2.81 2.41
N PRO A 127 -1.23 2.44 2.57
CA PRO A 127 -0.60 2.33 3.88
C PRO A 127 -0.71 3.64 4.66
N GLU A 128 -0.84 3.52 5.97
CA GLU A 128 -0.93 4.65 6.89
C GLU A 128 0.28 4.66 7.82
N GLY A 129 0.86 5.85 7.99
CA GLY A 129 1.97 6.07 8.90
C GLY A 129 1.76 7.30 9.77
N ARG A 130 2.37 7.31 10.95
CA ARG A 130 2.38 8.47 11.85
C ARG A 130 3.68 9.24 11.69
N LEU A 131 3.57 10.53 11.42
CA LEU A 131 4.72 11.45 11.39
C LEU A 131 5.32 11.57 12.79
N ILE A 132 6.64 11.41 12.88
CA ILE A 132 7.41 11.58 14.12
C ILE A 132 8.12 12.93 14.08
N GLU A 133 8.80 13.22 12.97
CA GLU A 133 9.59 14.44 12.79
C GLU A 133 9.48 14.96 11.35
N ILE A 134 9.51 16.29 11.20
CA ILE A 134 9.62 16.97 9.90
C ILE A 134 10.99 17.65 9.88
N GLU A 135 11.84 17.24 8.95
CA GLU A 135 13.01 18.05 8.64
C GLU A 135 12.54 19.27 7.88
N LYS A 136 12.68 20.45 8.49
CA LYS A 136 12.40 21.71 7.80
C LYS A 136 13.32 21.78 6.58
N PRO A 137 12.80 22.15 5.39
CA PRO A 137 13.66 22.38 4.24
C PRO A 137 14.62 23.49 4.64
N LEU A 138 15.92 23.26 4.44
CA LEU A 138 16.94 24.31 4.47
C LEU A 138 16.47 25.38 3.49
N ARG A 139 15.88 26.46 4.00
CA ARG A 139 15.77 27.72 3.26
C ARG A 139 17.18 28.00 2.77
N GLU A 140 17.40 27.88 1.47
CA GLU A 140 18.58 28.45 0.85
C GLU A 140 18.58 29.92 1.22
N ILE A 141 19.43 30.25 2.18
CA ILE A 141 19.89 31.60 2.42
C ILE A 141 20.77 31.93 1.22
N GLN A 142 20.15 32.40 0.13
CA GLN A 142 20.78 33.38 -0.75
C GLN A 142 20.47 34.74 -0.08
N ALA A 143 21.25 35.23 0.87
CA ALA A 143 22.59 35.80 0.71
C ALA A 143 22.66 36.82 -0.44
N ILE A 144 22.20 38.03 -0.11
CA ILE A 144 22.58 39.37 -0.63
C ILE A 144 22.20 39.68 -2.09
#